data_AF-A0A2C5XBE6-F1
#
_entry.id   AF-A0A2C5XBE6-F1
#
_cell.length_a   1.000
_cell.length_b   1.000
_cell.length_c   1.000
_cell.angle_alpha   90.00
_cell.angle_beta   90.00
_cell.angle_gamma   90.00
#
_symmetry.space_group_name_H-M   'P 1'
#
loop_
_entity.id
_entity.type
_entity.pdbx_description
1 polymer ?
#
loop_
_entity_poly.entity_id
_entity_poly.type
_entity_poly.pdbx_seq_one_letter_code
_entity_poly.pdbx_strand_id
1 'polypeptide(L)'
;MSVAQVIRGDSAQQARSLYRQLLRTSEQFSSYNFREYAKRRTQAAFRENAAQTDIRQIQELMQKGLQELQVMKRQTSIGKFFQADRLVVEAKGTEKPSQQSLPLSG
;
A
#
# COMPACT_ATOMS: atom_id res chain seq x y z
N MET A 1 -7.15 -31.90 18.65
CA MET A 1 -7.07 -30.50 18.17
C MET A 1 -8.34 -29.79 18.62
N SER A 2 -8.23 -28.66 19.32
CA SER A 2 -9.41 -27.92 19.81
C SER A 2 -10.04 -27.06 18.70
N VAL A 3 -11.36 -26.90 18.69
CA VAL A 3 -12.10 -26.00 17.77
C VAL A 3 -11.53 -24.58 17.79
N ALA A 4 -11.10 -24.11 18.96
CA ALA A 4 -10.49 -22.78 19.12
C ALA A 4 -9.10 -22.65 18.45
N GLN A 5 -8.39 -23.76 18.24
CA GLN A 5 -7.12 -23.77 17.51
C GLN A 5 -7.35 -23.75 15.99
N VAL A 6 -8.40 -24.42 15.50
CA VAL A 6 -8.78 -24.41 14.08
C VAL A 6 -9.21 -23.01 13.66
N ILE A 7 -10.10 -22.36 14.42
CA ILE A 7 -10.54 -20.98 14.16
C ILE A 7 -9.36 -20.00 14.16
N ARG A 8 -8.38 -20.19 15.06
CA ARG A 8 -7.15 -19.39 15.08
C ARG A 8 -6.25 -19.65 13.87
N GLY A 9 -6.14 -20.90 13.42
CA GLY A 9 -5.41 -21.26 12.21
C GLY A 9 -5.98 -20.56 10.97
N ASP A 10 -7.30 -20.65 10.79
CA ASP A 10 -8.00 -20.05 9.65
C ASP A 10 -7.90 -18.52 9.67
N SER A 11 -8.14 -17.89 10.83
CA SER A 11 -8.02 -16.42 10.96
C SER A 11 -6.60 -15.93 10.66
N ALA A 12 -5.56 -16.66 11.08
CA ALA A 12 -4.18 -16.29 10.78
C ALA A 12 -3.83 -16.43 9.28
N GLN A 13 -4.42 -17.39 8.57
CA GLN A 13 -4.26 -17.49 7.10
C GLN A 13 -4.98 -16.35 6.39
N GLN A 14 -6.22 -16.04 6.79
CA GLN A 14 -7.00 -14.94 6.25
C GLN A 14 -6.30 -13.59 6.47
N ALA A 15 -5.78 -13.33 7.67
CA ALA A 15 -5.04 -12.12 7.99
C ALA A 15 -3.80 -11.93 7.09
N ARG A 16 -3.02 -12.99 6.86
CA ARG A 16 -1.87 -12.96 5.94
C ARG A 16 -2.29 -12.68 4.49
N SER A 17 -3.40 -13.28 4.04
CA SER A 17 -3.95 -13.00 2.71
C SER A 17 -4.35 -11.53 2.57
N LEU A 18 -5.08 -11.01 3.55
CA LEU A 18 -5.53 -9.62 3.58
C LEU A 18 -4.34 -8.64 3.59
N TYR A 19 -3.33 -8.90 4.43
CA TYR A 19 -2.09 -8.11 4.48
C TYR A 19 -1.42 -8.02 3.11
N ARG A 20 -1.23 -9.16 2.42
CA ARG A 20 -0.63 -9.19 1.07
C ARG A 20 -1.51 -8.49 0.04
N GLN A 21 -2.83 -8.53 0.16
CA GLN A 21 -3.73 -7.80 -0.73
C GLN A 21 -3.60 -6.29 -0.52
N LEU A 22 -3.61 -5.82 0.74
CA LEU A 22 -3.43 -4.40 1.07
C LEU A 22 -2.08 -3.87 0.59
N LEU A 23 -0.98 -4.62 0.79
CA LEU A 23 0.33 -4.22 0.26
C LEU A 23 0.34 -4.15 -1.27
N ARG A 24 -0.18 -5.16 -1.96
CA ARG A 24 -0.25 -5.15 -3.43
C ARG A 24 -1.10 -3.99 -3.96
N THR A 25 -2.21 -3.67 -3.31
CA THR A 25 -3.03 -2.52 -3.69
C THR A 25 -2.34 -1.20 -3.35
N SER A 26 -1.56 -1.11 -2.27
CA SER A 26 -0.77 0.08 -1.94
C SER A 26 0.20 0.45 -3.08
N GLU A 27 0.86 -0.56 -3.66
CA GLU A 27 1.79 -0.37 -4.79
C GLU A 27 1.11 0.14 -6.07
N GLN A 28 -0.22 0.05 -6.17
CA GLN A 28 -0.99 0.51 -7.34
C GLN A 28 -1.34 2.01 -7.29
N PHE A 29 -1.04 2.71 -6.20
CA PHE A 29 -1.19 4.17 -6.17
C PHE A 29 -0.15 4.82 -7.09
N SER A 30 -0.62 5.71 -7.97
CA SER A 30 0.23 6.50 -8.86
C SER A 30 1.12 7.47 -8.10
N SER A 31 0.53 8.26 -7.20
CA SER A 31 1.25 9.16 -6.30
C SER A 31 2.18 8.39 -5.35
N TYR A 32 3.46 8.78 -5.34
CA TYR A 32 4.47 8.22 -4.43
C TYR A 32 4.06 8.35 -2.97
N ASN A 33 3.59 9.52 -2.56
CA ASN A 33 3.21 9.79 -1.17
C ASN A 33 2.08 8.87 -0.69
N PHE A 34 1.07 8.64 -1.53
CA PHE A 34 -0.03 7.73 -1.20
C PHE A 34 0.41 6.27 -1.17
N ARG A 35 1.26 5.86 -2.11
CA ARG A 35 1.84 4.50 -2.13
C ARG A 35 2.62 4.20 -0.85
N GLU A 36 3.54 5.08 -0.47
CA GLU A 36 4.37 4.90 0.73
C GLU A 36 3.54 5.01 2.02
N TYR A 37 2.60 5.96 2.08
CA TYR A 37 1.71 6.09 3.23
C TYR A 37 0.86 4.84 3.44
N ALA A 38 0.19 4.35 2.39
CA ALA A 38 -0.66 3.17 2.46
C ALA A 38 0.13 1.93 2.90
N LYS A 39 1.34 1.76 2.35
CA LYS A 39 2.26 0.67 2.72
C LYS A 39 2.67 0.75 4.20
N ARG A 40 3.14 1.92 4.66
CA ARG A 40 3.52 2.13 6.07
C ARG A 40 2.35 1.93 7.01
N ARG A 41 1.18 2.47 6.68
CA ARG A 41 -0.04 2.35 7.49
C ARG A 41 -0.49 0.90 7.63
N THR A 42 -0.47 0.15 6.52
CA THR A 42 -0.78 -1.29 6.51
C THR A 42 0.20 -2.05 7.39
N GLN A 43 1.50 -1.83 7.23
CA GLN A 43 2.53 -2.50 8.04
C GLN A 43 2.38 -2.18 9.53
N ALA A 44 2.16 -0.91 9.88
CA ALA A 44 1.96 -0.48 11.26
C ALA A 44 0.73 -1.16 11.88
N ALA A 45 -0.41 -1.15 11.19
CA ALA A 45 -1.66 -1.74 11.69
C ALA A 45 -1.50 -3.24 12.01
N PHE A 46 -0.87 -4.00 11.13
CA PHE A 46 -0.67 -5.44 11.32
C PHE A 46 0.37 -5.74 12.40
N ARG A 47 1.41 -4.91 12.55
CA ARG A 47 2.39 -5.08 13.64
C ARG A 47 1.79 -4.76 15.00
N GLU A 48 1.04 -3.67 15.10
CA GLU A 48 0.36 -3.22 16.32
C GLU A 48 -0.62 -4.29 16.86
N ASN A 49 -1.29 -5.01 15.96
CA ASN A 49 -2.29 -6.01 16.34
C ASN A 49 -1.79 -7.47 16.24
N ALA A 50 -0.50 -7.69 16.04
CA ALA A 50 0.05 -9.05 15.80
C ALA A 50 -0.13 -10.01 16.98
N ALA A 51 -0.18 -9.48 18.20
CA ALA A 51 -0.34 -10.25 19.43
C ALA A 51 -1.80 -10.31 19.93
N GLN A 52 -2.77 -9.81 19.16
CA GLN A 52 -4.18 -9.87 19.56
C GLN A 52 -4.66 -11.32 19.65
N THR A 53 -5.31 -11.67 20.75
CA THR A 53 -5.82 -13.03 21.01
C THR A 53 -7.34 -13.08 21.16
N ASP A 54 -7.99 -11.93 21.37
CA ASP A 54 -9.46 -11.87 21.44
C ASP A 54 -10.05 -12.08 20.04
N ILE A 55 -10.85 -13.13 19.90
CA ILE A 55 -11.49 -13.54 18.64
C ILE A 55 -12.41 -12.44 18.11
N ARG A 56 -13.15 -11.74 18.98
CA ARG A 56 -14.07 -10.66 18.54
C ARG A 56 -13.28 -9.49 17.97
N GLN A 57 -12.22 -9.09 18.66
CA GLN A 57 -11.33 -8.02 18.19
C GLN A 57 -10.64 -8.40 16.87
N ILE A 58 -10.20 -9.65 16.72
CA ILE A 58 -9.63 -10.14 15.45
C ILE A 58 -10.66 -10.02 14.32
N GLN A 59 -11.91 -10.41 14.55
CA GLN A 59 -12.97 -10.29 13.55
C GLN A 59 -13.23 -8.85 13.15
N GLU A 60 -13.29 -7.92 14.11
CA GLU A 60 -13.46 -6.49 13.85
C GLU A 60 -12.30 -5.91 13.04
N LEU A 61 -11.06 -6.24 13.40
CA LEU A 61 -9.87 -5.81 12.68
C LEU A 61 -9.84 -6.36 11.25
N MET A 62 -10.24 -7.63 11.06
CA MET A 62 -10.36 -8.25 9.74
C MET A 62 -11.40 -7.54 8.89
N GLN A 63 -12.57 -7.22 9.46
CA GLN A 63 -13.63 -6.51 8.76
C GLN A 63 -13.20 -5.09 8.36
N LYS A 64 -12.49 -4.40 9.26
CA LYS A 64 -11.91 -3.08 8.98
C LYS A 64 -10.89 -3.15 7.84
N GLY A 65 -9.96 -4.12 7.87
CA GLY A 65 -8.96 -4.27 6.81
C GLY A 65 -9.59 -4.60 5.45
N LEU A 66 -10.70 -5.35 5.42
CA LEU A 66 -11.46 -5.60 4.18
C LEU A 66 -12.11 -4.32 3.64
N GLN A 67 -12.66 -3.46 4.51
CA GLN A 67 -13.20 -2.16 4.11
C GLN A 67 -12.10 -1.23 3.57
N GLU A 68 -10.96 -1.16 4.26
CA GLU A 68 -9.80 -0.38 3.81
C GLU A 68 -9.30 -0.86 2.43
N LEU A 69 -9.24 -2.18 2.21
CA LEU A 69 -8.88 -2.74 0.91
C LEU A 69 -9.83 -2.30 -0.21
N GLN A 70 -11.15 -2.29 0.05
CA GLN A 70 -12.15 -1.81 -0.93
C GLN A 70 -11.97 -0.33 -1.24
N VAL A 71 -11.71 0.50 -0.23
CA VAL A 71 -11.41 1.93 -0.40
C VAL A 71 -10.16 2.10 -1.26
N MET A 72 -9.07 1.41 -0.91
CA MET A 72 -7.81 1.53 -1.66
C MET A 72 -7.97 1.12 -3.13
N LYS A 73 -8.68 0.02 -3.43
CA LYS A 73 -8.96 -0.39 -4.80
C LYS A 73 -9.72 0.67 -5.61
N ARG A 74 -10.69 1.36 -4.99
CA ARG A 74 -11.39 2.48 -5.64
C ARG A 74 -10.44 3.65 -5.87
N GLN A 75 -9.67 4.03 -4.87
CA GLN A 75 -8.76 5.17 -4.95
C GLN A 75 -7.63 4.95 -5.97
N THR A 76 -7.08 3.74 -6.06
CA THR A 76 -6.09 3.41 -7.09
C THR A 76 -6.70 3.38 -8.49
N SER A 77 -7.98 3.04 -8.62
CA SER A 77 -8.67 3.07 -9.91
C SER A 77 -8.99 4.51 -10.35
N ILE A 78 -9.57 5.32 -9.46
CA ILE A 78 -9.82 6.75 -9.68
C ILE A 78 -8.51 7.47 -10.03
N GLY A 79 -7.46 7.21 -9.26
CA GLY A 79 -6.13 7.77 -9.49
C GLY A 79 -5.46 7.32 -10.80
N LYS A 80 -6.03 6.38 -11.57
CA LYS A 80 -5.62 6.08 -12.96
C LYS A 80 -6.37 6.92 -13.98
N PHE A 81 -7.64 7.23 -13.75
CA PHE A 81 -8.45 8.07 -14.64
C PHE A 81 -8.05 9.55 -14.57
N PHE A 82 -7.66 10.02 -13.39
CA PHE A 82 -7.28 11.40 -13.14
C PHE A 82 -5.77 11.63 -13.12
N GLN A 83 -4.97 10.73 -13.72
CA GLN A 83 -3.59 11.07 -14.11
C GLN A 83 -3.63 12.03 -15.30
N ALA A 84 -4.25 13.19 -15.12
CA ALA A 84 -3.95 14.34 -15.97
C ALA A 84 -2.46 14.65 -15.74
N ASP A 85 -1.74 14.81 -16.85
CA ASP A 85 -0.29 14.99 -16.99
C ASP A 85 0.48 15.24 -15.68
N ARG A 86 1.45 14.36 -15.38
CA ARG A 86 2.40 14.49 -14.26
C ARG A 86 2.70 15.96 -13.98
N LEU A 87 2.47 16.39 -12.75
CA LEU A 87 2.87 17.73 -12.31
C LEU A 87 4.36 17.92 -12.63
N VAL A 88 4.76 19.12 -13.08
CA VAL A 88 6.12 19.45 -13.54
C VAL A 88 7.22 19.07 -12.52
N VAL A 89 6.85 18.96 -11.24
CA VAL A 89 7.71 18.51 -10.14
C VAL A 89 8.02 17.00 -10.14
N GLU A 90 7.28 16.17 -10.87
CA GLU A 90 7.54 14.74 -11.07
C GLU A 90 8.28 14.43 -12.39
N ALA A 91 8.52 15.44 -13.25
CA ALA A 91 9.24 15.28 -14.51
C ALA A 91 10.77 15.33 -14.37
N LYS A 92 11.30 15.84 -13.24
CA LYS A 92 12.75 15.95 -13.01
C LYS A 92 13.26 14.84 -12.09
N GLY A 93 13.31 13.62 -12.63
CA GLY A 93 13.91 12.47 -11.94
C GLY A 93 14.89 11.63 -12.77
N THR A 94 14.95 11.82 -14.09
CA THR A 94 15.72 10.91 -14.97
C THR A 94 16.44 11.61 -16.11
N GLU A 95 17.13 12.73 -15.86
CA GLU A 95 18.11 13.24 -16.81
C GLU A 95 19.41 13.57 -16.07
N LYS A 96 20.43 12.71 -16.25
CA LYS A 96 21.82 13.06 -15.96
C LYS A 96 22.21 14.15 -16.97
N PRO A 97 22.78 15.29 -16.55
CA PRO A 97 23.20 16.31 -17.49
C PRO A 97 24.44 15.83 -18.25
N SER A 98 24.28 15.55 -19.54
CA SER A 98 25.39 15.46 -20.48
C SER A 98 26.04 16.84 -20.58
N GLN A 99 27.31 16.91 -20.18
CA GLN A 99 28.14 18.10 -20.31
C GLN A 99 28.25 18.46 -21.80
N GLN A 100 27.61 19.55 -22.23
CA GLN A 100 27.87 20.16 -23.53
C GLN A 100 29.05 21.12 -23.39
N SER A 101 30.15 20.78 -24.06
CA SER A 101 31.30 21.68 -24.28
C SER A 101 30.89 22.83 -25.21
N LEU A 102 30.98 24.07 -24.72
CA LEU A 102 30.85 25.28 -25.53
C LEU A 102 32.10 25.48 -26.40
N PRO A 103 31.97 25.80 -27.70
CA PRO A 103 33.12 26.19 -28.50
C PRO A 103 33.51 27.63 -28.18
N LEU A 104 34.80 27.84 -27.89
CA LEU A 104 35.41 29.17 -27.81
C LEU A 104 35.63 29.69 -29.24
N SER A 105 34.96 30.78 -29.59
CA SER A 105 35.29 31.57 -30.79
C SER A 105 36.26 32.67 -30.40
N GLY A 106 37.43 32.67 -31.06
CA GLY A 106 38.27 33.87 -31.23
C GLY A 106 37.89 34.63 -32.49
#